data_AF-A0A529P0R0-F1
#
_entry.id   AF-A0A529P0R0-F1
#
_cell.length_a   1.000
_cell.length_b   1.000
_cell.length_c   1.000
_cell.angle_alpha   90.00
_cell.angle_beta   90.00
_cell.angle_gamma   90.00
#
_symmetry.space_group_name_H-M   'P 1'
#
loop_
_entity.id
_entity.type
_entity.pdbx_description
1 polymer ?
#
loop_
_entity_poly.entity_id
_entity_poly.type
_entity_poly.pdbx_seq_one_letter_code
_entity_poly.pdbx_strand_id
1 'polypeptide(L)'
;GPAWDGSRLEDWDWEPSAKEAKAHGERFFVRQLRTAEDLVAESRAMHHCVSLYAAKCIAGNASIWVLRRKALGKIERLLTIELDPQNRAVQVRGFGNRLAAAEERKIVERWAKARGVVLRA
;
A
#
# COMPACT_ATOMS: atom_id res chain seq x y z
N GLY A 1 -18.58 -8.59 2.47
CA GLY A 1 -18.03 -9.56 3.43
C GLY A 1 -17.62 -8.82 4.67
N PRO A 2 -16.86 -9.46 5.58
CA PRO A 2 -16.46 -8.83 6.82
C PRO A 2 -15.58 -7.60 6.54
N ALA A 3 -15.90 -6.50 7.24
CA ALA A 3 -15.11 -5.29 7.30
C ALA A 3 -14.59 -5.09 8.73
N TRP A 4 -13.48 -4.39 8.89
CA TRP A 4 -12.87 -4.08 10.19
C TRP A 4 -12.34 -2.65 10.24
N ASP A 5 -12.22 -2.10 11.44
CA ASP A 5 -11.82 -0.70 11.67
C ASP A 5 -10.43 -0.38 11.07
N GLY A 6 -9.50 -1.32 11.20
CA GLY A 6 -8.16 -1.20 10.65
C GLY A 6 -7.26 -0.30 11.48
N SER A 7 -6.24 0.27 10.83
CA SER A 7 -5.32 1.21 11.48
C SER A 7 -5.91 2.61 11.42
N ARG A 8 -5.56 3.43 12.42
CA ARG A 8 -5.94 4.84 12.51
C ARG A 8 -5.12 5.75 11.61
N LEU A 9 -4.11 5.22 10.92
CA LEU A 9 -3.37 6.00 9.93
C LEU A 9 -4.33 6.48 8.84
N GLU A 10 -4.13 7.71 8.41
CA GLU A 10 -4.92 8.31 7.35
C GLU A 10 -4.39 7.92 5.98
N ASP A 11 -5.32 7.86 5.02
CA ASP A 11 -5.01 7.80 3.60
C ASP A 11 -4.02 8.90 3.19
N TRP A 12 -3.17 8.62 2.22
CA TRP A 12 -2.13 9.54 1.79
C TRP A 12 -2.11 9.70 0.28
N ASP A 13 -1.94 10.94 -0.19
CA ASP A 13 -1.84 11.29 -1.60
C ASP A 13 -0.64 12.20 -1.78
N TRP A 14 0.04 12.04 -2.91
CA TRP A 14 1.16 12.88 -3.29
C TRP A 14 1.24 13.01 -4.80
N GLU A 15 1.48 14.25 -5.22
CA GLU A 15 1.69 14.61 -6.61
C GLU A 15 3.15 15.06 -6.77
N PRO A 16 3.92 14.46 -7.70
CA PRO A 16 5.25 14.94 -8.03
C PRO A 16 5.18 16.36 -8.60
N SER A 17 6.27 17.13 -8.43
CA SER A 17 6.39 18.41 -9.12
C SER A 17 6.40 18.22 -10.64
N ALA A 18 6.08 19.26 -11.40
CA ALA A 18 6.11 19.22 -12.86
C ALA A 18 7.46 18.77 -13.45
N LYS A 19 8.58 18.98 -12.72
CA LYS A 19 9.92 18.53 -13.13
C LYS A 19 10.17 17.04 -12.85
N GLU A 20 9.51 16.49 -11.82
CA GLU A 20 9.67 15.08 -11.41
C GLU A 20 8.65 14.16 -12.09
N ALA A 21 7.51 14.70 -12.51
CA ALA A 21 6.43 13.94 -13.10
C ALA A 21 6.88 13.26 -14.41
N LYS A 22 6.69 11.94 -14.46
CA LYS A 22 7.01 11.10 -15.64
C LYS A 22 5.84 11.01 -16.63
N ALA A 23 4.66 11.46 -16.23
CA ALA A 23 3.47 11.46 -17.07
C ALA A 23 2.48 12.55 -16.62
N HIS A 24 1.60 12.97 -17.53
CA HIS A 24 0.57 13.95 -17.23
C HIS A 24 -0.41 13.41 -16.17
N GLY A 25 -0.69 14.25 -15.16
CA GLY A 25 -1.58 13.92 -14.04
C GLY A 25 -1.07 12.76 -13.20
N GLU A 26 0.25 12.53 -13.18
CA GLU A 26 0.85 11.53 -12.31
C GLU A 26 0.59 11.89 -10.84
N ARG A 27 0.10 10.91 -10.08
CA ARG A 27 -0.03 11.00 -8.63
C ARG A 27 0.07 9.63 -8.00
N PHE A 28 0.51 9.60 -6.76
CA PHE A 28 0.64 8.39 -5.96
C PHE A 28 -0.31 8.46 -4.79
N PHE A 29 -0.88 7.32 -4.43
CA PHE A 29 -1.76 7.24 -3.28
C PHE A 29 -1.59 5.93 -2.54
N VAL A 30 -1.74 6.02 -1.22
CA VAL A 30 -1.70 4.90 -0.29
C VAL A 30 -3.03 4.83 0.46
N ARG A 31 -3.64 3.63 0.46
CA ARG A 31 -4.95 3.36 1.07
C ARG A 31 -4.92 2.07 1.85
N GLN A 32 -5.70 2.00 2.94
CA GLN A 32 -5.86 0.76 3.68
C GLN A 32 -6.93 -0.13 3.05
N LEU A 33 -6.68 -1.44 2.99
CA LEU A 33 -7.70 -2.44 2.70
C LEU A 33 -8.38 -2.85 4.03
N ARG A 34 -9.70 -2.63 4.11
CA ARG A 34 -10.49 -2.85 5.33
C ARG A 34 -11.59 -3.92 5.18
N THR A 35 -11.63 -4.58 4.02
CA THR A 35 -12.63 -5.62 3.74
C THR A 35 -11.97 -6.89 3.20
N ALA A 36 -12.59 -8.03 3.45
CA ALA A 36 -12.12 -9.31 2.90
C ALA A 36 -12.19 -9.33 1.36
N GLU A 37 -13.22 -8.70 0.78
CA GLU A 37 -13.35 -8.57 -0.68
C GLU A 37 -12.16 -7.84 -1.29
N ASP A 38 -11.73 -6.73 -0.68
CA ASP A 38 -10.58 -5.95 -1.17
C ASP A 38 -9.28 -6.75 -1.07
N LEU A 39 -9.07 -7.50 0.01
CA LEU A 39 -7.90 -8.38 0.13
C LEU A 39 -7.91 -9.48 -0.94
N VAL A 40 -9.06 -10.08 -1.22
CA VAL A 40 -9.19 -11.10 -2.28
C VAL A 40 -8.94 -10.51 -3.66
N ALA A 41 -9.53 -9.35 -3.96
CA ALA A 41 -9.31 -8.65 -5.20
C ALA A 41 -7.83 -8.29 -5.40
N GLU A 42 -7.17 -7.82 -4.33
CA GLU A 42 -5.76 -7.51 -4.36
C GLU A 42 -4.88 -8.74 -4.52
N SER A 43 -5.17 -9.81 -3.81
CA SER A 43 -4.49 -11.09 -3.94
C SER A 43 -4.47 -11.61 -5.37
N ARG A 44 -5.63 -11.56 -6.04
CA ARG A 44 -5.77 -12.00 -7.43
C ARG A 44 -4.98 -11.09 -8.38
N ALA A 45 -5.11 -9.77 -8.22
CA ALA A 45 -4.45 -8.82 -9.11
C ALA A 45 -2.92 -8.81 -8.96
N MET A 46 -2.40 -9.04 -7.75
CA MET A 46 -0.98 -8.95 -7.43
C MET A 46 -0.27 -10.30 -7.34
N HIS A 47 -0.99 -11.42 -7.54
CA HIS A 47 -0.45 -12.78 -7.50
C HIS A 47 0.27 -13.10 -6.17
N HIS A 48 -0.34 -12.72 -5.05
CA HIS A 48 0.17 -13.00 -3.71
C HIS A 48 -0.95 -13.33 -2.73
N CYS A 49 -0.63 -13.94 -1.58
CA CYS A 49 -1.61 -14.54 -0.66
C CYS A 49 -2.13 -13.59 0.44
N VAL A 50 -2.19 -12.27 0.21
CA VAL A 50 -2.67 -11.31 1.22
C VAL A 50 -4.11 -11.54 1.68
N SER A 51 -4.95 -12.23 0.90
CA SER A 51 -6.29 -12.67 1.31
C SER A 51 -6.30 -13.50 2.59
N LEU A 52 -5.22 -14.24 2.88
CA LEU A 52 -5.08 -15.02 4.11
C LEU A 52 -4.90 -14.16 5.36
N TYR A 53 -4.73 -12.84 5.21
CA TYR A 53 -4.49 -11.92 6.32
C TYR A 53 -5.77 -11.37 6.95
N ALA A 54 -6.95 -11.70 6.42
CA ALA A 54 -8.22 -11.19 6.95
C ALA A 54 -8.36 -11.44 8.47
N ALA A 55 -8.05 -12.65 8.94
CA ALA A 55 -8.11 -12.98 10.37
C ALA A 55 -7.13 -12.13 11.21
N LYS A 56 -5.91 -11.88 10.72
CA LYS A 56 -4.93 -11.00 11.39
C LYS A 56 -5.41 -9.56 11.45
N CYS A 57 -6.04 -9.07 10.38
CA CYS A 57 -6.56 -7.71 10.31
C CYS A 57 -7.76 -7.51 11.23
N ILE A 58 -8.69 -8.48 11.27
CA ILE A 58 -9.84 -8.48 12.18
C ILE A 58 -9.36 -8.47 13.65
N ALA A 59 -8.31 -9.24 13.97
CA ALA A 59 -7.71 -9.27 15.30
C ALA A 59 -6.88 -8.01 15.65
N GLY A 60 -6.75 -7.04 14.74
CA GLY A 60 -5.93 -5.84 14.95
C GLY A 60 -4.42 -6.09 14.95
N ASN A 61 -3.97 -7.27 14.53
CA ASN A 61 -2.56 -7.67 14.52
C ASN A 61 -1.81 -7.26 13.24
N ALA A 62 -2.54 -6.84 12.21
CA ALA A 62 -1.96 -6.34 10.98
C ALA A 62 -2.88 -5.31 10.32
N SER A 63 -2.29 -4.42 9.53
CA SER A 63 -3.02 -3.60 8.55
C SER A 63 -2.37 -3.74 7.18
N ILE A 64 -3.21 -3.87 6.15
CA ILE A 64 -2.76 -4.02 4.77
C ILE A 64 -3.04 -2.73 4.02
N TRP A 65 -2.02 -2.25 3.32
CA TRP A 65 -2.02 -1.00 2.59
C TRP A 65 -1.63 -1.24 1.14
N VAL A 66 -2.22 -0.47 0.23
CA VAL A 66 -1.90 -0.54 -1.19
C VAL A 66 -1.29 0.77 -1.66
N LEU A 67 -0.14 0.70 -2.32
CA LEU A 67 0.45 1.81 -3.06
C LEU A 67 0.03 1.70 -4.52
N ARG A 68 -0.51 2.80 -5.04
CA ARG A 68 -0.96 2.95 -6.42
C ARG A 68 -0.38 4.19 -7.05
N ARG A 69 -0.30 4.15 -8.38
CA ARG A 69 0.03 5.30 -9.22
C ARG A 69 -1.14 5.55 -10.16
N LYS A 70 -1.62 6.79 -10.23
CA LYS A 70 -2.55 7.22 -11.26
C LYS A 70 -1.78 8.09 -12.24
N ALA A 71 -1.85 7.79 -13.53
CA ALA A 71 -1.23 8.58 -14.61
C ALA A 71 -1.98 8.32 -15.91
N LEU A 72 -2.12 9.33 -16.76
CA LEU A 72 -2.81 9.21 -18.06
C LEU A 72 -4.22 8.58 -17.93
N GLY A 73 -4.93 8.92 -16.85
CA GLY A 73 -6.27 8.39 -16.56
C GLY A 73 -6.32 6.92 -16.09
N LYS A 74 -5.19 6.21 -16.02
CA LYS A 74 -5.11 4.80 -15.57
C LYS A 74 -4.60 4.72 -14.14
N ILE A 75 -5.00 3.68 -13.42
CA ILE A 75 -4.48 3.34 -12.09
C ILE A 75 -3.66 2.06 -12.20
N GLU A 76 -2.39 2.18 -11.83
CA GLU A 76 -1.42 1.10 -11.76
C GLU A 76 -1.26 0.63 -10.31
N ARG A 77 -1.19 -0.69 -10.14
CA ARG A 77 -0.89 -1.33 -8.85
C ARG A 77 0.62 -1.47 -8.69
N LEU A 78 1.18 -0.88 -7.65
CA LEU A 78 2.62 -0.92 -7.42
C LEU A 78 2.97 -1.92 -6.33
N LEU A 79 2.52 -1.66 -5.10
CA LEU A 79 2.92 -2.44 -3.93
C LEU A 79 1.73 -2.71 -3.00
N THR A 80 1.85 -3.82 -2.28
CA THR A 80 1.08 -4.17 -1.09
C THR A 80 2.02 -4.13 0.11
N ILE A 81 1.59 -3.48 1.17
CA ILE A 81 2.39 -3.19 2.36
C ILE A 81 1.65 -3.72 3.58
N GLU A 82 2.33 -4.56 4.35
CA GLU A 82 1.85 -5.03 5.66
C GLU A 82 2.50 -4.19 6.75
N LEU A 83 1.69 -3.61 7.63
CA LEU A 83 2.15 -3.01 8.88
C LEU A 83 1.70 -3.84 10.08
N ASP A 84 2.56 -3.93 11.09
CA ASP A 84 2.19 -4.43 12.41
C ASP A 84 1.44 -3.35 13.25
N PRO A 85 0.97 -3.67 14.47
CA PRO A 85 0.21 -2.72 15.29
C PRO A 85 1.03 -1.52 15.77
N GLN A 86 2.35 -1.54 15.62
CA GLN A 86 3.25 -0.42 15.94
C GLN A 86 3.59 0.41 14.69
N ASN A 87 2.83 0.25 13.60
CA ASN A 87 3.06 0.92 12.31
C ASN A 87 4.46 0.66 11.75
N ARG A 88 5.03 -0.53 11.99
CA ARG A 88 6.30 -0.95 11.36
C ARG A 88 5.99 -1.76 10.12
N ALA A 89 6.63 -1.41 9.01
CA ALA A 89 6.52 -2.18 7.77
C ALA A 89 7.17 -3.55 7.95
N VAL A 90 6.34 -4.60 7.91
CA VAL A 90 6.76 -6.01 8.01
C VAL A 90 7.06 -6.55 6.61
N GLN A 91 6.21 -6.21 5.64
CA GLN A 91 6.39 -6.61 4.24
C GLN A 91 6.05 -5.46 3.30
N VAL A 92 6.81 -5.35 2.21
CA VAL A 92 6.57 -4.43 1.09
C VAL A 92 6.81 -5.20 -0.18
N ARG A 93 5.75 -5.54 -0.93
CA ARG A 93 5.82 -6.48 -2.05
C ARG A 93 5.04 -5.98 -3.25
N GLY A 94 5.63 -6.09 -4.44
CA GLY A 94 4.94 -5.87 -5.70
C GLY A 94 4.32 -7.15 -6.26
N PHE A 95 3.94 -7.09 -7.53
CA PHE A 95 3.39 -8.22 -8.28
C PHE A 95 4.28 -9.48 -8.15
N GLY A 96 3.67 -10.64 -7.87
CA GLY A 96 4.38 -11.91 -7.75
C GLY A 96 5.39 -11.93 -6.60
N ASN A 97 5.13 -11.19 -5.52
CA ASN A 97 6.03 -11.03 -4.36
C ASN A 97 7.40 -10.41 -4.67
N ARG A 98 7.55 -9.73 -5.82
CA ARG A 98 8.79 -9.00 -6.13
C ARG A 98 9.11 -7.95 -5.07
N LEU A 99 10.38 -7.65 -4.90
CA LEU A 99 10.81 -6.52 -4.08
C LEU A 99 10.38 -5.20 -4.72
N ALA A 100 10.23 -4.17 -3.88
CA ALA A 100 10.02 -2.81 -4.35
C ALA A 100 11.22 -2.34 -5.18
N ALA A 101 10.95 -1.75 -6.34
CA ALA A 101 11.96 -1.08 -7.14
C ALA A 101 12.43 0.20 -6.42
N ALA A 102 13.61 0.71 -6.77
CA ALA A 102 14.20 1.89 -6.14
C ALA A 102 13.27 3.11 -6.18
N GLU A 103 12.58 3.33 -7.29
CA GLU A 103 11.64 4.44 -7.44
C GLU A 103 10.40 4.27 -6.56
N GLU A 104 9.89 3.05 -6.41
CA GLU A 104 8.76 2.76 -5.53
C GLU A 104 9.17 2.89 -4.06
N ARG A 105 10.39 2.49 -3.70
CA ARG A 105 10.96 2.66 -2.34
C ARG A 105 10.95 4.14 -1.94
N LYS A 106 11.35 5.05 -2.82
CA LYS A 106 11.30 6.50 -2.57
C LYS A 106 9.88 6.99 -2.26
N ILE A 107 8.86 6.44 -2.93
CA ILE A 107 7.46 6.78 -2.64
C ILE A 107 7.02 6.23 -1.28
N VAL A 108 7.40 5.00 -0.95
CA VAL A 108 7.15 4.38 0.36
C VAL A 108 7.81 5.19 1.48
N GLU A 109 9.04 5.67 1.28
CA GLU A 109 9.74 6.54 2.24
C GLU A 109 9.03 7.87 2.46
N ARG A 110 8.52 8.50 1.39
CA ARG A 110 7.72 9.73 1.50
C ARG A 110 6.43 9.50 2.30
N TRP A 111 5.69 8.46 1.97
CA TRP A 111 4.49 8.08 2.71
C TRP A 111 4.82 7.79 4.18
N ALA A 112 5.87 7.02 4.41
CA ALA A 112 6.26 6.61 5.75
C ALA A 112 6.64 7.81 6.64
N LYS A 113 7.41 8.75 6.09
CA LYS A 113 7.73 10.02 6.75
C LYS A 113 6.47 10.83 7.06
N ALA A 114 5.50 10.89 6.13
CA ALA A 114 4.27 11.66 6.29
C ALA A 114 3.26 11.04 7.27
N ARG A 115 3.37 9.74 7.56
CA ARG A 115 2.42 8.99 8.39
C ARG A 115 3.05 8.39 9.66
N GLY A 116 4.34 8.61 9.88
CA GLY A 116 5.04 8.03 11.03
C GLY A 116 5.16 6.51 10.97
N VAL A 117 5.25 5.94 9.76
CA VAL A 117 5.50 4.51 9.56
C VAL A 117 6.99 4.25 9.67
N VAL A 118 7.37 3.20 10.39
CA VAL A 118 8.76 2.78 10.51
C VAL A 118 9.08 1.80 9.39
N LEU A 119 10.00 2.18 8.50
CA LEU A 119 10.56 1.28 7.50
C LEU A 119 11.76 0.56 8.09
N ARG A 120 11.78 -0.77 7.98
CA ARG A 120 12.98 -1.56 8.30
C ARG A 120 13.95 -1.51 7.10
N ALA A 121 15.24 -1.47 7.39
CA ALA A 121 16.31 -1.43 6.39
C ALA A 121 16.23 -2.65 5.48
#